data_AF-A0A7I7M3E3-F1
#
_entry.id   AF-A0A7I7M3E3-F1
#
_cell.length_a   1.000
_cell.length_b   1.000
_cell.length_c   1.000
_cell.angle_alpha   90.00
_cell.angle_beta   90.00
_cell.angle_gamma   90.00
#
_symmetry.space_group_name_H-M   'P 1'
#
loop_
_entity.id
_entity.type
_entity.pdbx_description
1 polymer ?
#
loop_
_entity_poly.entity_id
_entity_poly.type
_entity_poly.pdbx_seq_one_letter_code
_entity_poly.pdbx_strand_id
1 'polypeptide(L)'
;MGSPTEVYDSPASTFVMSFLGAVSELNGALVRPHDIRVGRKPDMAVAGGDGTAESIGVVRATVDRVVALGFEVRVELTSAATKRPFTAEITRGDAEALALRDGDTVYVRATRVPPIGRQVTRRDVPAYVDASLTSA
;
A
#
# COMPACT_ATOMS: atom_id res chain seq x y z
N MET A 1 -9.14 16.75 14.07
CA MET A 1 -9.14 16.20 12.70
C MET A 1 -7.82 16.61 12.07
N GLY A 2 -6.98 15.67 11.66
CA GLY A 2 -5.67 15.94 11.06
C GLY A 2 -5.78 16.61 9.69
N SER A 3 -4.66 17.11 9.17
CA SER A 3 -4.63 17.66 7.80
C SER A 3 -4.92 16.57 6.75
N PRO A 4 -5.40 16.91 5.54
CA PRO A 4 -5.59 15.90 4.48
C PRO A 4 -4.35 15.06 4.22
N THR A 5 -3.17 15.69 4.23
CA THR A 5 -1.88 15.03 4.10
C THR A 5 -1.60 14.07 5.25
N GLU A 6 -1.82 14.49 6.50
CA GLU A 6 -1.60 13.64 7.67
C GLU A 6 -2.51 12.41 7.68
N VAL A 7 -3.79 12.59 7.33
CA VAL A 7 -4.77 11.50 7.24
C VAL A 7 -4.38 10.49 6.16
N TYR A 8 -3.71 10.94 5.10
CA TYR A 8 -3.19 10.09 4.03
C TYR A 8 -1.88 9.39 4.42
N ASP A 9 -0.91 10.14 4.94
CA ASP A 9 0.46 9.69 5.21
C ASP A 9 0.59 8.88 6.50
N SER A 10 -0.29 9.11 7.47
CA SER A 10 -0.33 8.46 8.80
C SER A 10 -1.77 8.10 9.18
N PRO A 11 -2.42 7.18 8.44
CA PRO A 11 -3.83 6.86 8.65
C PRO A 11 -4.07 6.26 10.04
N ALA A 12 -5.12 6.72 10.71
CA ALA A 12 -5.45 6.30 12.08
C ALA A 12 -5.86 4.83 12.20
N SER A 13 -6.20 4.16 11.09
CA SER A 13 -6.51 2.73 11.05
C SER A 13 -6.41 2.17 9.62
N THR A 14 -6.42 0.85 9.49
CA THR A 14 -6.49 0.15 8.20
C THR A 14 -7.75 0.51 7.41
N PHE A 15 -8.87 0.76 8.11
CA PHE A 15 -10.11 1.23 7.50
C PHE A 15 -9.95 2.61 6.87
N VAL A 16 -9.34 3.56 7.59
CA VAL A 16 -9.06 4.90 7.06
C VAL A 16 -8.13 4.80 5.85
N MET A 17 -7.09 3.96 5.95
CA MET A 17 -6.16 3.73 4.85
C MET A 17 -6.90 3.26 3.59
N SER A 18 -7.70 2.20 3.67
CA SER A 18 -8.42 1.66 2.51
C SER A 18 -9.55 2.55 2.01
N PHE A 19 -10.14 3.38 2.88
CA PHE A 19 -11.15 4.36 2.49
C PHE A 19 -10.57 5.46 1.58
N LEU A 20 -9.34 5.90 1.83
CA LEU A 20 -8.68 6.96 1.07
C LEU A 20 -8.10 6.50 -0.28
N GLY A 21 -8.13 5.20 -0.57
CA GLY A 21 -7.65 4.66 -1.83
C GLY A 21 -7.16 3.22 -1.71
N ALA A 22 -6.73 2.68 -2.86
CA ALA A 22 -6.24 1.32 -2.97
C ALA A 22 -5.07 1.01 -2.01
N VAL A 23 -4.99 -0.26 -1.64
CA VAL A 23 -3.92 -0.82 -0.80
C VAL A 23 -3.53 -2.19 -1.36
N SER A 24 -2.24 -2.51 -1.22
CA SER A 24 -1.63 -3.77 -1.61
C SER A 24 -1.01 -4.43 -0.37
N GLU A 25 -1.23 -5.74 -0.21
CA GLU A 25 -0.63 -6.52 0.87
C GLU A 25 0.73 -7.06 0.41
N LEU A 26 1.82 -6.61 1.05
CA LEU A 26 3.18 -7.03 0.75
C LEU A 26 3.85 -7.59 2.00
N ASN A 27 4.11 -8.90 2.03
CA ASN A 27 4.66 -9.61 3.20
C ASN A 27 3.95 -9.27 4.53
N GLY A 28 2.62 -9.15 4.50
CA GLY A 28 1.80 -8.85 5.67
C GLY A 28 1.69 -7.36 6.02
N ALA A 29 2.37 -6.46 5.31
CA ALA A 29 2.19 -5.02 5.43
C ALA A 29 1.21 -4.48 4.38
N LEU A 30 0.41 -3.49 4.76
CA LEU A 30 -0.40 -2.72 3.81
C LEU A 30 0.44 -1.58 3.26
N VAL A 31 0.54 -1.53 1.94
CA VAL A 31 1.37 -0.58 1.18
C VAL A 31 0.49 0.08 0.14
N ARG A 32 0.74 1.36 -0.17
CA ARG A 32 0.06 2.01 -1.30
C ARG A 32 0.63 1.48 -2.62
N PRO A 33 -0.17 1.31 -3.68
CA PRO A 33 0.35 0.85 -4.97
C PRO A 33 1.51 1.69 -5.51
N HIS A 34 1.51 3.02 -5.33
CA HIS A 34 2.60 3.91 -5.73
C HIS A 34 3.83 3.85 -4.81
N ASP A 35 3.70 3.28 -3.61
CA ASP A 35 4.80 3.01 -2.70
C ASP A 35 5.45 1.63 -2.97
N ILE A 36 5.18 1.03 -4.14
CA ILE A 36 5.75 -0.26 -4.54
C ILE A 36 6.64 -0.06 -5.76
N ARG A 37 7.94 -0.32 -5.58
CA ARG A 37 8.90 -0.37 -6.68
C ARG A 37 8.87 -1.75 -7.32
N VAL A 38 8.99 -1.79 -8.64
CA VAL A 38 9.12 -3.01 -9.46
C VAL A 38 10.51 -3.09 -10.08
N GLY A 39 11.08 -4.30 -10.16
CA GLY A 39 12.40 -4.56 -10.75
C GLY A 39 12.50 -5.94 -11.38
N ARG A 40 13.45 -6.12 -12.30
CA ARG A 40 13.69 -7.41 -12.98
C ARG A 40 14.57 -8.38 -12.18
N LYS A 41 15.23 -7.90 -11.12
CA LYS A 41 16.21 -8.65 -10.35
C LYS A 41 15.93 -8.53 -8.85
N PRO A 42 16.33 -9.52 -8.04
CA PRO A 42 16.09 -9.52 -6.60
C PRO A 42 16.96 -8.52 -5.82
N ASP A 43 18.06 -8.04 -6.40
CA ASP A 43 18.95 -7.01 -5.84
C ASP A 43 18.34 -5.61 -5.96
N MET A 44 17.14 -5.43 -5.41
CA MET A 44 16.48 -4.15 -5.38
C MET A 44 17.06 -3.29 -4.25
N ALA A 45 17.75 -2.21 -4.62
CA ALA A 45 18.18 -1.20 -3.66
C ALA A 45 17.00 -0.69 -2.83
N VAL A 46 17.24 -0.39 -1.55
CA VAL A 46 16.30 0.40 -0.76
C VAL A 46 16.33 1.80 -1.39
N ALA A 47 15.33 2.11 -2.21
CA ALA A 47 15.16 3.48 -2.70
C ALA A 47 14.85 4.36 -1.49
N GLY A 48 15.45 5.55 -1.44
CA GLY A 48 15.31 6.49 -0.34
C GLY A 48 13.86 6.65 0.11
N GLY A 49 13.69 6.77 1.42
CA GLY A 49 12.42 6.84 2.13
C GLY A 49 12.69 7.07 3.61
N ASP A 50 11.66 6.99 4.45
CA ASP A 50 11.79 7.15 5.91
C ASP A 50 12.29 5.88 6.64
N GLY A 51 12.77 4.87 5.89
CA GLY A 51 13.28 3.60 6.42
C GLY A 51 12.19 2.61 6.83
N THR A 52 10.90 2.98 6.78
CA THR A 52 9.78 2.14 7.25
C THR A 52 9.61 0.82 6.49
N ALA A 53 10.08 0.78 5.24
CA ALA A 53 9.89 -0.36 4.34
C ALA A 53 11.02 -1.41 4.36
N GLU A 54 12.12 -1.16 5.06
CA GLU A 54 13.30 -2.04 5.01
C GLU A 54 13.00 -3.48 5.44
N SER A 55 12.17 -3.63 6.48
CA SER A 55 11.79 -4.92 7.08
C SER A 55 10.85 -5.77 6.22
N ILE A 56 10.20 -5.17 5.20
CA ILE A 56 9.28 -5.89 4.31
C ILE A 56 10.04 -6.81 3.34
N GLY A 57 11.28 -6.46 3.00
CA GLY A 57 12.11 -7.22 2.06
C GLY A 57 11.66 -7.10 0.60
N VAL A 58 12.08 -8.07 -0.22
CA VAL A 58 11.77 -8.14 -1.65
C VAL A 58 10.87 -9.34 -1.92
N VAL A 59 9.77 -9.13 -2.65
CA VAL A 59 8.80 -10.16 -2.99
C VAL A 59 8.88 -10.49 -4.48
N ARG A 60 8.99 -11.77 -4.81
CA ARG A 60 8.87 -12.23 -6.19
C ARG A 60 7.39 -12.29 -6.58
N ALA A 61 7.05 -11.82 -7.77
CA ALA A 61 5.69 -11.83 -8.30
C ALA A 61 5.66 -12.14 -9.80
N THR A 62 4.50 -12.53 -10.29
CA THR A 62 4.20 -12.65 -11.72
C THR A 62 3.34 -11.46 -12.14
N VAL A 63 3.65 -10.86 -13.29
CA VAL A 63 2.80 -9.83 -13.91
C VAL A 63 1.58 -10.50 -14.53
N ASP A 64 0.41 -10.16 -14.04
CA ASP A 64 -0.85 -10.64 -14.60
C ASP A 64 -1.33 -9.70 -15.73
N ARG A 65 -1.14 -8.39 -15.56
CA ARG A 65 -1.48 -7.38 -16.56
C ARG A 65 -0.67 -6.09 -16.40
N VAL A 66 -0.33 -5.46 -17.53
CA VAL A 66 0.20 -4.09 -17.58
C VAL A 66 -0.83 -3.14 -18.19
N VAL A 67 -1.29 -2.14 -17.44
CA VAL A 67 -2.33 -1.19 -17.85
C VAL A 67 -1.79 0.24 -17.83
N ALA A 68 -1.66 0.87 -19.00
CA ALA A 68 -1.26 2.27 -19.11
C ALA A 68 -2.46 3.22 -18.88
N LEU A 69 -2.34 4.14 -17.92
CA LEU A 69 -3.39 5.06 -17.47
C LEU A 69 -3.00 6.53 -17.68
N GLY A 70 -2.37 6.83 -18.83
CA GLY A 70 -1.76 8.14 -19.05
C GLY A 70 -0.32 8.17 -18.54
N PHE A 71 0.00 9.06 -17.60
CA PHE A 71 1.37 9.22 -17.10
C PHE A 71 1.81 8.10 -16.13
N GLU A 72 0.86 7.30 -15.63
CA GLU A 72 1.09 6.15 -14.77
C GLU A 72 0.77 4.83 -15.48
N VAL A 73 1.37 3.76 -14.97
CA VAL A 73 1.12 2.38 -15.37
C VAL A 73 0.75 1.59 -14.12
N ARG A 74 -0.45 0.99 -14.15
CA ARG A 74 -0.87 0.01 -13.15
C ARG A 74 -0.38 -1.37 -13.58
N VAL A 75 0.31 -2.04 -12.69
CA VAL A 75 0.76 -3.42 -12.87
C VAL A 75 -0.04 -4.30 -11.91
N GLU A 76 -0.86 -5.18 -12.47
CA GLU A 76 -1.57 -6.22 -11.72
C GLU A 76 -0.60 -7.41 -11.55
N LEU A 77 -0.46 -7.87 -10.31
CA LEU A 77 0.59 -8.80 -9.91
C LEU A 77 0.03 -9.90 -9.03
N THR A 78 0.59 -11.11 -9.15
CA THR A 78 0.34 -12.22 -8.22
C THR A 78 1.61 -12.57 -7.46
N SER A 79 1.54 -12.55 -6.13
CA SER A 79 2.67 -12.93 -5.27
C SER A 79 3.06 -14.38 -5.46
N ALA A 80 4.34 -14.65 -5.68
CA ALA A 80 4.84 -16.02 -5.83
C ALA A 80 4.70 -16.82 -4.52
N ALA A 81 4.81 -16.16 -3.36
CA ALA A 81 4.79 -16.77 -2.04
C ALA A 81 3.37 -17.04 -1.53
N THR A 82 2.47 -16.06 -1.65
CA THR A 82 1.11 -16.16 -1.08
C THR A 82 0.03 -16.50 -2.11
N LYS A 83 0.35 -16.42 -3.41
CA LYS A 83 -0.60 -16.56 -4.53
C LYS A 83 -1.75 -15.56 -4.50
N ARG A 84 -1.64 -14.49 -3.71
CA ARG A 84 -2.63 -13.42 -3.64
C ARG A 84 -2.34 -12.33 -4.68
N PRO A 85 -3.37 -11.75 -5.29
CA PRO A 85 -3.21 -10.61 -6.19
C PRO A 85 -2.93 -9.33 -5.40
N PHE A 86 -2.17 -8.43 -6.01
CA PHE A 86 -1.93 -7.07 -5.53
C PHE A 86 -1.57 -6.17 -6.72
N THR A 87 -1.52 -4.86 -6.52
CA THR A 87 -1.16 -3.92 -7.59
C THR A 87 0.03 -3.05 -7.21
N ALA A 88 0.80 -2.66 -8.21
CA ALA A 88 1.77 -1.58 -8.12
C ALA A 88 1.40 -0.50 -9.14
N GLU A 89 1.66 0.75 -8.81
CA GLU A 89 1.51 1.90 -9.71
C GLU A 89 2.89 2.52 -9.90
N ILE A 90 3.40 2.44 -11.13
CA ILE A 90 4.73 2.95 -11.49
C ILE A 90 4.60 4.00 -12.58
N THR A 91 5.67 4.77 -12.79
CA THR A 91 5.69 5.74 -13.88
C THR A 91 5.71 5.01 -15.23
N ARG A 92 5.19 5.68 -16.27
CA ARG A 92 5.32 5.17 -17.65
C ARG A 92 6.78 4.90 -18.04
N GLY A 93 7.70 5.80 -17.67
CA GLY A 93 9.13 5.65 -17.96
C GLY A 93 9.74 4.42 -17.30
N ASP A 94 9.37 4.12 -16.05
CA ASP A 94 9.83 2.90 -15.36
C ASP A 94 9.30 1.63 -16.03
N ALA A 95 8.01 1.61 -16.41
CA ALA A 95 7.42 0.47 -17.09
C ALA A 95 8.09 0.18 -18.45
N GLU A 96 8.36 1.24 -19.21
CA GLU A 96 9.07 1.17 -20.50
C GLU A 96 10.51 0.69 -20.32
N ALA A 97 11.24 1.24 -19.36
CA ALA A 97 12.61 0.83 -19.06
C ALA A 97 12.72 -0.63 -18.60
N LEU A 98 11.70 -1.13 -17.89
CA LEU A 98 11.60 -2.52 -17.46
C LEU A 98 11.08 -3.46 -18.56
N ALA A 99 10.56 -2.91 -19.67
CA ALA A 99 9.92 -3.64 -20.77
C ALA A 99 8.92 -4.71 -20.28
N LEU A 100 8.06 -4.34 -19.30
CA LEU A 100 7.14 -5.27 -18.64
C LEU A 100 6.11 -5.84 -19.60
N ARG A 101 5.84 -7.14 -19.46
CA ARG A 101 4.81 -7.88 -20.21
C ARG A 101 4.06 -8.83 -19.30
N ASP A 102 2.84 -9.14 -19.66
CA ASP A 102 2.04 -10.18 -19.00
C ASP A 102 2.81 -11.51 -18.98
N GLY A 103 2.81 -12.18 -17.84
CA GLY A 103 3.57 -13.40 -17.56
C GLY A 103 5.01 -13.18 -17.08
N ASP A 104 5.54 -11.96 -17.11
CA ASP A 104 6.89 -11.69 -16.61
C ASP A 104 7.03 -12.03 -15.12
N THR A 105 8.17 -12.64 -14.76
CA THR A 105 8.60 -12.64 -13.36
C THR A 105 9.25 -11.31 -13.03
N VAL A 106 8.79 -10.68 -11.95
CA VAL A 106 9.36 -9.47 -11.38
C VAL A 106 9.64 -9.63 -9.89
N TYR A 107 10.37 -8.66 -9.35
CA TYR A 107 10.61 -8.48 -7.94
C TYR A 107 10.05 -7.13 -7.54
N VAL A 108 9.40 -7.07 -6.38
CA VAL A 108 8.81 -5.86 -5.87
C VAL A 108 9.25 -5.59 -4.44
N ARG A 109 9.31 -4.32 -4.07
CA ARG A 109 9.69 -3.86 -2.74
C ARG A 109 8.90 -2.61 -2.40
N ALA A 110 8.45 -2.50 -1.15
CA ALA A 110 7.90 -1.26 -0.64
C ALA A 110 9.00 -0.18 -0.54
N THR A 111 8.67 1.06 -0.91
CA THR A 111 9.52 2.24 -0.71
C THR A 111 9.11 3.02 0.54
N ARG A 112 7.86 2.87 0.96
CA ARG A 112 7.29 3.44 2.18
C ARG A 112 6.22 2.49 2.73
N VAL A 113 6.11 2.40 4.05
CA VAL A 113 5.00 1.74 4.74
C VAL A 113 4.39 2.76 5.69
N PRO A 114 3.17 3.28 5.42
CA PRO A 114 2.53 4.25 6.30
C PRO A 114 2.38 3.69 7.72
N PRO A 115 2.73 4.46 8.77
CA PRO A 115 2.44 4.05 10.13
C PRO A 115 0.93 4.01 10.32
N ILE A 116 0.39 2.83 10.63
CA ILE A 116 -1.04 2.66 10.87
C ILE A 116 -1.29 2.81 12.37
N GLY A 117 -2.13 3.79 12.73
CA GLY A 117 -2.62 3.94 14.10
C GLY A 117 -3.22 2.62 14.59
N ARG A 118 -2.85 2.21 15.81
CA ARG A 118 -3.31 0.95 16.42
C ARG A 118 -4.84 0.86 16.31
N GLN A 119 -5.39 -0.31 15.96
CA GLN A 119 -6.84 -0.49 15.90
C GLN A 119 -7.48 0.02 17.19
N VAL A 120 -8.31 1.06 17.08
CA VAL A 120 -9.26 1.42 18.13
C VAL A 120 -10.23 0.24 18.21
N THR A 121 -10.06 -0.60 19.21
CA THR A 121 -11.01 -1.70 19.42
C THR A 121 -12.31 -1.07 19.90
N ARG A 122 -13.47 -1.67 19.58
CA ARG A 122 -14.78 -1.14 20.00
C ARG A 122 -14.92 -0.94 21.53
N ARG A 123 -13.98 -1.45 22.34
CA ARG A 123 -13.87 -1.22 23.79
C ARG A 123 -13.40 0.19 24.16
N ASP A 124 -12.81 0.92 23.22
CA ASP A 124 -12.18 2.22 23.48
C ASP A 124 -13.12 3.41 23.19
N VAL A 125 -14.38 3.14 22.82
CA VAL A 125 -15.42 4.17 22.65
C VAL A 125 -16.04 4.45 24.02
N PRO A 126 -15.88 5.64 24.62
CA PRO A 126 -16.58 5.99 25.85
C PRO A 126 -18.08 5.91 25.58
N ALA A 127 -18.81 5.21 26.44
CA ALA A 127 -20.27 5.21 26.40
C ALA A 127 -20.75 6.67 26.47
N TYR A 128 -21.41 7.15 25.43
CA TYR A 128 -22.10 8.43 25.46
C TYR A 128 -23.21 8.31 26.50
N VAL A 129 -23.02 8.92 27.66
CA VAL A 129 -24.07 9.08 28.67
C VAL A 129 -25.06 10.11 28.12
N ASP A 130 -26.26 9.63 27.79
CA ASP A 130 -27.38 10.48 27.43
C ASP A 130 -27.78 11.32 28.65
N ALA A 131 -27.27 12.54 28.70
CA ALA A 131 -27.66 13.54 29.69
C ALA A 131 -28.83 14.36 29.11
N SER A 132 -30.02 13.77 29.08
CA SER A 132 -31.27 14.50 28.83
C SER A 132 -32.46 13.69 29.30
N LEU A 133 -32.91 13.94 30.54
CA LEU A 133 -34.31 14.14 30.91
C LEU A 133 -34.37 14.45 32.41
N THR A 134 -34.27 15.74 32.75
CA THR A 134 -34.87 16.26 33.98
C THR A 134 -35.54 17.59 33.69
N SER A 135 -36.79 17.67 34.14
CA SER A 135 -37.72 18.82 34.21
C SER A 135 -38.44 19.18 32.90
N ALA A 136 -39.77 19.33 32.87
CA ALA A 136 -40.74 19.63 33.93
C ALA A 136 -42.04 18.84 33.81
#